data_AF-A0A9N9DLJ7-F1
#
_entry.id   AF-A0A9N9DLJ7-F1
#
_cell.length_a   1.000
_cell.length_b   1.000
_cell.length_c   1.000
_cell.angle_alpha   90.00
_cell.angle_beta   90.00
_cell.angle_gamma   90.00
#
_symmetry.space_group_name_H-M   'P 1'
#
loop_
_entity.id
_entity.type
_entity.pdbx_description
1 polymer ?
#
loop_
_entity_poly.entity_id
_entity_poly.type
_entity_poly.pdbx_seq_one_letter_code
_entity_poly.pdbx_strand_id
1 'polypeptide(L)' 'VQTQKWSFGTINEDGSVNDCNAPNNPHYIVNIPVSDVFYDPPVPAIAYVPLTPPPAALMAANITIDLYEVQQNVLISQPD' A
#
# COMPACT_ATOMS: atom_id res chain seq x y z
N VAL A 1 -13.63 5.74 9.22
CA VAL A 1 -12.50 5.08 8.55
C VAL A 1 -11.26 5.86 8.90
N GLN A 2 -10.23 5.23 9.47
CA GLN A 2 -8.95 5.91 9.72
C GLN A 2 -8.12 5.88 8.44
N THR A 3 -7.64 7.04 7.99
CA THR A 3 -6.75 7.12 6.83
C THR A 3 -5.32 6.94 7.32
N GLN A 4 -4.64 5.92 6.80
CA GLN A 4 -3.20 5.75 6.99
C GLN A 4 -2.45 6.59 5.95
N LYS A 5 -1.35 7.22 6.38
CA LYS A 5 -0.47 8.03 5.54
C LYS A 5 0.98 7.62 5.84
N TRP A 6 1.80 7.56 4.81
CA TRP A 6 3.22 7.27 4.92
C TRP A 6 4.01 8.41 4.27
N SER A 7 5.04 8.89 4.97
CA SER A 7 6.03 9.81 4.41
C SER A 7 7.16 8.98 3.84
N PHE A 8 7.57 9.29 2.60
CA PHE A 8 8.64 8.62 1.87
C PHE A 8 9.36 9.61 0.97
N GLY A 9 10.49 9.19 0.40
CA GLY A 9 11.39 10.09 -0.32
C GLY A 9 12.73 10.19 0.40
N THR A 10 13.85 10.18 -0.32
CA THR A 10 15.20 10.29 0.27
C THR A 10 15.41 11.59 1.05
N ILE A 11 14.68 12.65 0.71
CA ILE A 11 14.72 13.96 1.35
C ILE A 11 13.36 14.24 1.99
N ASN A 12 13.37 14.60 3.27
CA ASN A 12 12.19 15.04 4.02
C ASN A 12 11.75 16.45 3.57
N GLU A 13 10.53 16.85 3.96
CA GLU A 13 10.01 18.20 3.67
C GLU A 13 10.86 19.32 4.27
N ASP A 14 11.56 19.06 5.38
CA ASP A 14 12.48 20.01 6.02
C ASP A 14 13.88 20.05 5.38
N GLY A 15 14.12 19.27 4.32
CA GLY A 15 15.39 19.18 3.62
C GLY A 15 16.41 18.22 4.25
N SER A 16 16.08 17.56 5.36
CA SER A 16 16.94 16.53 5.94
C SER A 16 16.91 15.23 5.13
N VAL A 17 18.03 14.50 5.11
CA VAL A 17 18.13 13.19 4.47
C VAL A 17 17.56 12.12 5.40
N ASN A 18 16.85 11.15 4.85
CA ASN A 18 16.38 9.99 5.59
C ASN A 18 16.88 8.67 4.96
N ASP A 19 16.47 7.56 5.59
CA ASP A 19 16.91 6.21 5.22
C ASP A 19 16.07 5.58 4.08
N CYS A 20 15.19 6.35 3.44
CA CYS A 20 14.45 5.94 2.23
C CYS A 20 15.35 6.12 1.00
N ASN A 21 16.44 5.37 0.94
CA ASN A 21 17.50 5.52 -0.06
C ASN A 21 17.91 4.21 -0.75
N ALA A 22 17.28 3.09 -0.38
CA ALA A 22 17.49 1.79 -0.98
C ALA A 22 16.21 0.92 -0.84
N PRO A 23 16.00 -0.04 -1.75
CA PRO A 23 14.88 -0.97 -1.65
C PRO A 23 15.08 -1.95 -0.49
N ASN A 24 13.98 -2.59 -0.07
CA ASN A 24 13.90 -3.59 0.99
C ASN A 24 14.23 -3.07 2.40
N ASN A 25 14.17 -1.75 2.65
CA ASN A 25 14.30 -1.21 4.00
C ASN A 25 13.00 -1.45 4.79
N PRO A 26 13.00 -2.23 5.89
CA PRO A 26 11.78 -2.57 6.63
C PRO A 26 10.99 -1.36 7.16
N HIS A 27 11.64 -0.22 7.40
CA HIS A 27 10.96 1.01 7.85
C HIS A 27 10.11 1.66 6.75
N TYR A 28 10.33 1.31 5.49
CA TYR A 28 9.65 1.86 4.32
C TYR A 28 8.88 0.80 3.53
N ILE A 29 8.64 -0.36 4.14
CA ILE A 29 7.78 -1.41 3.59
C ILE A 29 6.39 -1.30 4.22
N VAL A 30 5.36 -1.25 3.37
CA VAL A 30 3.97 -1.32 3.78
C VAL A 30 3.41 -2.67 3.39
N ASN A 31 2.87 -3.41 4.36
CA ASN A 31 2.16 -4.66 4.13
C ASN A 31 0.67 -4.45 4.37
N ILE A 32 -0.12 -4.62 3.31
CA ILE A 32 -1.58 -4.51 3.37
C ILE A 32 -2.15 -5.91 3.17
N PRO A 33 -2.90 -6.47 4.12
CA PRO A 33 -3.59 -7.74 3.90
C PRO A 33 -4.49 -7.65 2.69
N VAL A 34 -4.43 -8.64 1.78
CA VAL A 34 -5.33 -8.71 0.61
C VAL A 34 -6.80 -8.72 1.07
N SER A 35 -7.07 -9.33 2.22
CA SER A 35 -8.39 -9.31 2.84
C SER A 35 -8.93 -7.92 3.07
N ASP A 36 -8.10 -6.94 3.42
CA ASP A 36 -8.56 -5.60 3.75
C ASP A 36 -8.92 -4.79 2.50
N VAL A 37 -8.33 -5.13 1.35
CA VAL A 37 -8.57 -4.47 0.06
C VAL A 37 -9.76 -5.06 -0.69
N PHE A 38 -9.90 -6.38 -0.67
CA PHE A 38 -10.91 -7.12 -1.43
C PHE A 38 -12.07 -7.61 -0.57
N TYR A 39 -12.21 -7.13 0.66
CA TYR A 39 -13.34 -7.48 1.52
C TYR A 39 -14.65 -6.96 0.91
N ASP A 40 -15.53 -7.88 0.54
CA ASP A 40 -16.89 -7.58 0.12
C ASP A 40 -17.90 -8.17 1.12
N PRO A 41 -18.32 -7.40 2.14
CA PRO A 41 -19.26 -7.88 3.12
C PRO A 41 -20.69 -7.94 2.57
N PRO A 42 -21.52 -8.91 3.02
CA PRO A 42 -22.95 -8.83 2.79
C PRO A 42 -23.52 -7.57 3.42
N VAL A 43 -24.38 -6.85 2.68
CA VAL A 43 -25.09 -5.67 3.18
C VAL A 43 -26.55 -6.05 3.44
N PRO A 44 -26.94 -6.30 4.71
CA PRO A 44 -28.25 -6.88 5.03
C PRO A 44 -29.43 -6.01 4.60
N ALA A 45 -29.23 -4.68 4.51
CA ALA A 45 -30.28 -3.71 4.26
C ALA A 45 -30.82 -3.70 2.82
N ILE A 46 -30.07 -4.22 1.84
CA ILE A 46 -30.40 -4.08 0.41
C ILE A 46 -30.41 -5.41 -0.36
N ALA A 47 -30.48 -6.54 0.34
CA ALA A 47 -30.38 -7.88 -0.27
C ALA A 47 -29.17 -8.05 -1.21
N TYR A 48 -28.09 -7.32 -0.95
CA TYR A 48 -26.86 -7.41 -1.73
C TYR A 48 -26.19 -8.74 -1.46
N VAL A 49 -25.88 -9.47 -2.53
CA VAL A 49 -25.10 -10.71 -2.50
C VAL A 49 -23.66 -10.36 -2.82
N PRO A 50 -22.71 -10.60 -1.89
CA PRO A 50 -21.30 -10.38 -2.15
C PRO A 50 -20.79 -11.18 -3.34
N LEU A 51 -19.76 -10.64 -3.98
CA LEU A 51 -18.96 -11.40 -4.92
C LEU A 51 -18.29 -12.58 -4.23
N THR A 52 -18.08 -13.66 -4.98
CA THR A 52 -17.30 -14.79 -4.49
C THR A 52 -15.89 -14.28 -4.15
N PRO A 53 -15.40 -14.50 -2.91
CA PRO A 53 -14.08 -14.02 -2.54
C PRO A 53 -13.00 -14.70 -3.39
N PRO A 54 -11.87 -14.03 -3.63
CA PRO A 54 -10.69 -14.66 -4.21
C PRO A 54 -10.30 -15.95 -3.47
N PRO A 55 -9.53 -16.86 -4.12
CA PRO A 55 -8.99 -18.05 -3.49
C PRO A 55 -8.39 -17.78 -2.09
N ALA A 56 -8.65 -18.67 -1.13
CA ALA A 56 -8.23 -18.49 0.26
C ALA A 56 -6.72 -18.23 0.42
N ALA A 57 -5.89 -18.83 -0.43
CA ALA A 57 -4.45 -18.58 -0.45
C ALA A 57 -4.09 -17.12 -0.80
N LEU A 58 -4.85 -16.49 -1.71
CA LEU A 58 -4.69 -15.06 -2.02
C LEU A 58 -5.21 -14.19 -0.88
N MET A 59 -6.32 -14.58 -0.26
CA MET A 59 -6.90 -13.86 0.88
C MET A 59 -5.99 -13.85 2.12
N ALA A 60 -5.10 -14.84 2.26
CA ALA A 60 -4.10 -14.92 3.33
C ALA A 60 -2.78 -14.20 3.00
N ALA A 61 -2.64 -13.62 1.81
CA ALA A 61 -1.44 -12.92 1.37
C ALA A 61 -1.47 -11.43 1.76
N ASN A 62 -0.29 -10.79 1.68
CA ASN A 62 -0.14 -9.35 1.79
C ASN A 62 0.24 -8.76 0.42
N ILE A 63 -0.30 -7.59 0.14
CA ILE A 63 0.25 -6.67 -0.86
C ILE A 63 1.40 -5.95 -0.15
N THR A 64 2.62 -6.18 -0.62
CA THR A 64 3.82 -5.51 -0.14
C THR A 64 4.14 -4.35 -1.07
N ILE A 65 4.24 -3.15 -0.51
CA ILE A 65 4.63 -1.93 -1.20
C ILE A 65 5.96 -1.46 -0.62
N ASP A 66 6.97 -1.34 -1.46
CA ASP A 66 8.22 -0.70 -1.10
C ASP A 66 8.15 0.78 -1.49
N LEU A 67 8.18 1.67 -0.49
CA LEU A 67 8.04 3.11 -0.72
C LEU A 67 9.26 3.71 -1.46
N TYR A 68 10.43 3.06 -1.41
CA TYR A 68 11.57 3.47 -2.23
C TYR A 68 11.30 3.19 -3.72
N GLU A 69 10.73 2.03 -4.06
CA GLU A 69 10.36 1.74 -5.46
C GLU A 69 9.28 2.70 -5.97
N VAL A 70 8.32 3.06 -5.11
CA VAL A 70 7.33 4.11 -5.43
C VAL A 70 8.03 5.44 -5.71
N GLN A 71 8.99 5.86 -4.88
CA GLN A 71 9.78 7.06 -5.13
C GLN A 71 10.45 7.03 -6.51
N GLN A 72 11.13 5.93 -6.87
CA GLN A 72 11.85 5.84 -8.15
C GLN A 72 10.89 5.93 -9.33
N ASN A 73 9.73 5.27 -9.27
CA ASN A 73 8.72 5.37 -10.32
C ASN A 73 8.19 6.79 -10.51
N VAL A 74 8.00 7.53 -9.41
CA VAL A 74 7.61 8.95 -9.46
C VAL A 74 8.69 9.78 -10.12
N LEU A 75 9.96 9.63 -9.70
CA LEU A 75 11.10 10.37 -10.26
C LEU A 75 11.25 10.14 -11.77
N ILE A 76 11.08 8.90 -12.25
CA ILE A 76 11.15 8.55 -13.67
C ILE A 76 10.02 9.20 -14.48
N SER A 77 8.87 9.46 -13.84
CA SER A 77 7.67 9.99 -14.50
C SER A 77 7.60 11.52 -14.49
N GLN A 78 8.55 12.20 -13.82
CA GLN A 78 8.58 13.66 -13.75
C GLN A 78 9.19 14.24 -15.04
N PRO A 79 8.58 15.27 -15.64
CA PRO A 79 9.21 16.03 -16.71
C PRO A 79 10.38 16.85 -16.18
N ASP A 80 11.38 17.08 -17.04
CA ASP A 80 12.54 17.95 -16.77
C ASP A 80 12.13 19.40 -16.42
#